data_AF-A0A1W9SGB1-F1
#
_entry.id   AF-A0A1W9SGB1-F1
#
_cell.length_a   1.000
_cell.length_b   1.000
_cell.length_c   1.000
_cell.angle_alpha   90.00
_cell.angle_beta   90.00
_cell.angle_gamma   90.00
#
_symmetry.space_group_name_H-M   'P 1'
#
loop_
_entity.id
_entity.type
_entity.pdbx_description
1 polymer ?
#
loop_
_entity_poly.entity_id
_entity_poly.type
_entity_poly.pdbx_seq_one_letter_code
_entity_poly.pdbx_strand_id
1 'polypeptide(L)'
;MKMKKNHFKLLLVLFALLIWNIQFAGASPKYSEENNEECTIGVASGKATSDGRPLIWKTRDTSSRDNEIKYNTSYKYKFVSVINAGGTLAWMGVNEKGFAILNSNSSDLESGSSGPGNGTLMKIVLGNCGTVLDFTNFLDSTNVTGRQTAANFAVIDSTGAAAIFETAGYEYWKFDANDSTIAPNGYVLRTNFAFNGAARDGLHDGLYSIERYRRQRDLMSDFYAGDTLNYHSIIRYQMRDFSDFNSEPVPVPFPDRWLSYRPFGYIYAGVSICRSSTASTSVIQGVLPGESSLLSILWTILGQPAAGIAVPYFPVGNAPSAANGPDTAPLCDISGDIRSLLFDYAENSHYIDSYKLRNEDGFGLWANIFPAEDSIFTIAEENLSRWRSTGFSVSEILATETSLAQYALQTLNNEYDRMITAVEEELIPVLSPNEFVLAQNYPNPFNAATTIGFYLPASSFITLKIYNLLGEEVATPISGAMEAGSHVAEISGMNLATGIYFYRLEAHTLNSERVLLFRNTKKFQYIK
;
A
#
# COMPACT_ATOMS: atom_id res chain seq x y z
N MET A 1 48.35 18.58 28.62
CA MET A 1 48.76 18.87 27.23
C MET A 1 48.71 17.56 26.40
N LYS A 2 47.57 16.87 26.23
CA LYS A 2 46.47 17.10 25.27
C LYS A 2 46.90 17.72 23.94
N MET A 3 47.54 16.95 23.07
CA MET A 3 47.48 17.06 21.61
C MET A 3 48.23 15.85 21.03
N LYS A 4 47.49 14.81 20.60
CA LYS A 4 47.94 13.76 19.64
C LYS A 4 46.91 12.64 19.39
N LYS A 5 45.75 12.64 20.06
CA LYS A 5 44.66 11.66 19.79
C LYS A 5 43.56 12.13 18.82
N ASN A 6 43.53 13.41 18.41
CA ASN A 6 42.46 13.93 17.53
C ASN A 6 42.76 13.87 16.01
N HIS A 7 44.00 13.62 15.58
CA HIS A 7 44.31 13.56 14.15
C HIS A 7 44.02 12.20 13.50
N PHE A 8 44.00 11.11 14.28
CA PHE A 8 43.71 9.78 13.72
C PHE A 8 42.20 9.53 13.51
N LYS A 9 41.34 10.13 14.35
CA LYS A 9 39.88 10.10 14.15
C LYS A 9 39.41 11.01 12.99
N LEU A 10 40.08 12.14 12.77
CA LEU A 10 39.72 13.05 11.67
C LEU A 10 40.12 12.46 10.30
N LEU A 11 41.25 11.73 10.21
CA LEU A 11 41.67 11.07 8.98
C LEU A 11 40.75 9.91 8.57
N LEU A 12 40.25 9.14 9.54
CA LEU A 12 39.30 8.03 9.29
C LEU A 12 37.91 8.52 8.89
N VAL A 13 37.45 9.65 9.45
CA VAL A 13 36.18 10.28 9.06
C VAL A 13 36.28 10.95 7.69
N LEU A 14 37.43 11.54 7.34
CA LEU A 14 37.68 12.10 6.00
C LEU A 14 37.86 11.02 4.93
N PHE A 15 38.43 9.85 5.25
CA PHE A 15 38.49 8.71 4.33
C PHE A 15 37.12 8.06 4.11
N ALA A 16 36.28 7.98 5.15
CA ALA A 16 34.90 7.51 5.02
C ALA A 16 34.04 8.48 4.18
N LEU A 17 34.22 9.79 4.34
CA LEU A 17 33.52 10.81 3.55
C LEU A 17 34.02 10.92 2.10
N LEU A 18 35.29 10.62 1.82
CA LEU A 18 35.80 10.57 0.44
C LEU A 18 35.33 9.31 -0.30
N ILE A 19 35.25 8.15 0.37
CA ILE A 19 34.72 6.92 -0.23
C ILE A 19 33.22 7.06 -0.51
N TRP A 20 32.49 7.83 0.31
CA TRP A 20 31.07 8.11 0.09
C TRP A 20 30.80 9.08 -1.09
N ASN A 21 31.72 10.00 -1.38
CA ASN A 21 31.56 10.98 -2.47
C ASN A 21 32.07 10.51 -3.85
N ILE A 22 32.79 9.39 -3.94
CA ILE A 22 33.36 8.89 -5.21
C ILE A 22 32.46 7.82 -5.86
N GLN A 23 31.40 7.33 -5.19
CA GLN A 23 30.48 6.33 -5.75
C GLN A 23 29.26 6.87 -6.49
N PHE A 24 29.04 8.20 -6.55
CA PHE A 24 27.88 8.79 -7.22
C PHE A 24 28.18 9.68 -8.44
N ALA A 25 29.40 9.60 -8.99
CA ALA A 25 29.73 10.26 -10.25
C ALA A 25 30.03 9.22 -11.33
N GLY A 26 29.04 8.95 -12.18
CA GLY A 26 29.27 8.34 -13.50
C GLY A 26 29.02 6.84 -13.61
N ALA A 27 27.78 6.42 -13.39
CA ALA A 27 27.10 5.41 -14.21
C ALA A 27 25.67 5.32 -13.66
N SER A 28 24.69 5.83 -14.41
CA SER A 28 23.32 5.35 -14.23
C SER A 28 23.36 3.86 -14.58
N PRO A 29 23.13 2.94 -13.63
CA PRO A 29 23.01 1.55 -14.01
C PRO A 29 21.72 1.50 -14.83
N LYS A 30 21.83 1.14 -16.11
CA LYS A 30 20.69 0.67 -16.89
C LYS A 30 20.24 -0.64 -16.25
N TYR A 31 19.39 -0.54 -15.23
CA TYR A 31 18.70 -1.69 -14.66
C TYR A 31 17.61 -2.13 -15.63
N SER A 32 17.60 -3.40 -15.99
CA SER A 32 16.42 -4.03 -16.54
C SER A 32 15.44 -4.27 -15.39
N GLU A 33 14.34 -3.51 -15.34
CA GLU A 33 13.22 -3.64 -14.38
C GLU A 33 12.42 -4.97 -14.55
N GLU A 34 12.95 -5.93 -15.30
CA GLU A 34 12.21 -7.13 -15.71
C GLU A 34 12.52 -8.30 -14.74
N ASN A 35 11.61 -8.50 -13.77
CA ASN A 35 11.34 -9.75 -13.01
C ASN A 35 11.76 -9.87 -11.52
N ASN A 36 11.70 -8.80 -10.71
CA ASN A 36 11.88 -8.95 -9.25
C ASN A 36 10.52 -9.09 -8.51
N GLU A 37 10.15 -10.31 -8.14
CA GLU A 37 9.03 -10.59 -7.24
C GLU A 37 9.47 -10.56 -5.78
N GLU A 38 9.20 -9.44 -5.09
CA GLU A 38 9.74 -9.18 -3.76
C GLU A 38 8.68 -9.18 -2.64
N CYS A 39 8.00 -10.29 -2.38
CA CYS A 39 6.85 -10.29 -1.47
C CYS A 39 7.19 -10.19 0.04
N THR A 40 6.25 -9.69 0.85
CA THR A 40 6.29 -9.75 2.32
C THR A 40 5.17 -10.66 2.81
N ILE A 41 5.46 -11.65 3.66
CA ILE A 41 4.48 -12.64 4.12
C ILE A 41 4.54 -12.88 5.63
N GLY A 42 3.46 -13.42 6.16
CA GLY A 42 3.44 -13.97 7.51
C GLY A 42 2.31 -14.97 7.73
N VAL A 43 2.42 -15.67 8.85
CA VAL A 43 1.42 -16.61 9.36
C VAL A 43 1.24 -16.38 10.86
N ALA A 44 0.00 -16.41 11.32
CA ALA A 44 -0.36 -16.41 12.73
C ALA A 44 -1.29 -17.58 13.02
N SER A 45 -1.00 -18.32 14.09
CA SER A 45 -1.91 -19.33 14.62
C SER A 45 -3.07 -18.66 15.36
N GLY A 46 -4.13 -19.44 15.62
CA GLY A 46 -5.25 -19.01 16.45
C GLY A 46 -4.86 -18.60 17.88
N LYS A 47 -3.66 -18.97 18.36
CA LYS A 47 -3.17 -18.54 19.69
C LYS A 47 -2.78 -17.06 19.73
N ALA A 48 -2.45 -16.49 18.58
CA ALA A 48 -1.97 -15.12 18.47
C ALA A 48 -3.06 -14.14 18.01
N THR A 49 -4.14 -14.63 17.42
CA THR A 49 -5.17 -13.81 16.79
C THR A 49 -6.32 -13.55 17.72
N SER A 50 -6.90 -12.35 17.63
CA SER A 50 -7.92 -11.89 18.58
C SER A 50 -9.23 -12.70 18.55
N ASP A 51 -9.49 -13.42 17.45
CA ASP A 51 -10.70 -14.22 17.26
C ASP A 51 -10.44 -15.74 17.26
N GLY A 52 -9.21 -16.15 17.54
CA GLY A 52 -8.81 -17.56 17.60
C GLY A 52 -8.62 -18.23 16.23
N ARG A 53 -8.83 -17.53 15.10
CA ARG A 53 -8.70 -18.13 13.75
C ARG A 53 -7.31 -17.91 13.17
N PRO A 54 -6.72 -18.92 12.50
CA PRO A 54 -5.41 -18.75 11.90
C PRO A 54 -5.46 -17.76 10.72
N LEU A 55 -4.38 -16.99 10.54
CA LEU A 55 -4.22 -16.00 9.49
C LEU A 55 -2.96 -16.27 8.69
N ILE A 56 -3.01 -16.06 7.38
CA ILE A 56 -1.82 -15.82 6.54
C ILE A 56 -2.00 -14.55 5.77
N TRP A 57 -0.93 -13.84 5.47
CA TRP A 57 -1.01 -12.61 4.68
C TRP A 57 0.18 -12.43 3.75
N LYS A 58 -0.05 -11.66 2.68
CA LYS A 58 0.95 -11.34 1.66
C LYS A 58 0.75 -9.95 1.12
N THR A 59 1.85 -9.19 1.02
CA THR A 59 1.96 -8.10 0.03
C THR A 59 2.72 -8.61 -1.17
N ARG A 60 2.09 -8.55 -2.35
CA ARG A 60 2.66 -9.08 -3.60
C ARG A 60 3.29 -7.96 -4.40
N ASP A 61 4.60 -7.94 -4.39
CA ASP A 61 5.40 -7.07 -5.24
C ASP A 61 5.77 -7.79 -6.53
N THR A 62 5.42 -7.21 -7.68
CA THR A 62 5.64 -7.82 -9.00
C THR A 62 5.59 -6.76 -10.11
N SER A 63 6.16 -7.09 -11.27
CA SER A 63 5.95 -6.34 -12.51
C SER A 63 4.58 -6.59 -13.13
N SER A 64 3.91 -7.71 -12.79
CA SER A 64 2.57 -8.06 -13.29
C SER A 64 1.48 -7.32 -12.51
N ARG A 65 1.11 -6.12 -12.97
CA ARG A 65 0.19 -5.23 -12.25
C ARG A 65 -1.28 -5.62 -12.36
N ASP A 66 -1.67 -6.29 -13.44
CA ASP A 66 -3.06 -6.70 -13.65
C ASP A 66 -3.33 -8.04 -12.97
N ASN A 67 -4.15 -8.01 -11.91
CA ASN A 67 -4.47 -9.16 -11.07
C ASN A 67 -6.00 -9.35 -11.01
N GLU A 68 -6.46 -10.60 -10.93
CA GLU A 68 -7.89 -10.94 -10.81
C GLU A 68 -8.10 -12.05 -9.77
N ILE A 69 -9.34 -12.18 -9.29
CA ILE A 69 -9.78 -13.30 -8.45
C ILE A 69 -10.37 -14.39 -9.34
N LYS A 70 -9.80 -15.59 -9.28
CA LYS A 70 -10.31 -16.74 -10.03
C LYS A 70 -10.86 -17.82 -9.14
N TYR A 71 -12.04 -18.33 -9.50
CA TYR A 71 -12.56 -19.59 -8.98
C TYR A 71 -12.22 -20.73 -9.93
N ASN A 72 -11.50 -21.73 -9.42
CA ASN A 72 -11.06 -22.88 -10.19
C ASN A 72 -11.80 -24.14 -9.76
N THR A 73 -12.35 -24.87 -10.74
CA THR A 73 -13.10 -26.11 -10.53
C THR A 73 -12.50 -27.31 -11.26
N SER A 74 -11.28 -27.18 -11.80
CA SER A 74 -10.64 -28.18 -12.65
C SER A 74 -9.87 -29.25 -11.87
N TYR A 75 -9.81 -29.16 -10.55
CA TYR A 75 -9.07 -30.05 -9.66
C TYR A 75 -9.99 -30.79 -8.67
N LYS A 76 -9.42 -31.65 -7.84
CA LYS A 76 -10.13 -32.40 -6.80
C LYS A 76 -10.86 -31.49 -5.82
N TYR A 77 -10.20 -30.41 -5.39
CA TYR A 77 -10.79 -29.36 -4.57
C TYR A 77 -10.97 -28.08 -5.37
N LYS A 78 -12.13 -27.44 -5.20
CA LYS A 78 -12.40 -26.11 -5.76
C LYS A 78 -11.74 -25.04 -4.90
N PHE A 79 -11.25 -23.98 -5.52
CA PHE A 79 -10.54 -22.92 -4.80
C PHE A 79 -10.70 -21.56 -5.45
N VAL A 80 -10.56 -20.54 -4.62
CA VAL A 80 -10.46 -19.14 -5.05
C VAL A 80 -9.02 -18.68 -4.88
N SER A 81 -8.48 -17.93 -5.84
CA SER A 81 -7.09 -17.47 -5.83
C SER A 81 -6.90 -16.16 -6.55
N VAL A 82 -5.91 -15.38 -6.12
CA VAL A 82 -5.39 -14.25 -6.89
C VAL A 82 -4.49 -14.80 -8.00
N ILE A 83 -4.74 -14.39 -9.24
CA ILE A 83 -3.96 -14.74 -10.43
C ILE A 83 -3.55 -13.47 -11.19
N ASN A 84 -2.58 -13.57 -12.09
CA ASN A 84 -2.40 -12.51 -13.10
C ASN A 84 -3.60 -12.55 -14.06
N ALA A 85 -4.09 -11.39 -14.50
CA ALA A 85 -5.19 -11.28 -15.46
C ALA A 85 -4.93 -12.13 -16.72
N GLY A 86 -5.93 -12.88 -17.17
CA GLY A 86 -5.82 -13.83 -18.29
C GLY A 86 -4.93 -15.07 -18.03
N GLY A 87 -4.34 -15.18 -16.85
CA GLY A 87 -3.45 -16.28 -16.47
C GLY A 87 -4.18 -17.50 -15.89
N THR A 88 -3.40 -18.50 -15.48
CA THR A 88 -3.93 -19.68 -14.77
C THR A 88 -3.09 -20.09 -13.56
N LEU A 89 -2.06 -19.31 -13.21
CA LEU A 89 -1.19 -19.58 -12.07
C LEU A 89 -1.75 -18.87 -10.83
N ALA A 90 -1.71 -19.54 -9.68
CA ALA A 90 -2.16 -18.97 -8.42
C ALA A 90 -0.99 -18.30 -7.70
N TRP A 91 -1.21 -17.14 -7.08
CA TRP A 91 -0.19 -16.40 -6.32
C TRP A 91 -0.49 -16.29 -4.81
N MET A 92 -1.74 -16.58 -4.44
CA MET A 92 -2.27 -16.84 -3.11
C MET A 92 -3.72 -17.32 -3.25
N GLY A 93 -4.22 -18.12 -2.31
CA GLY A 93 -5.61 -18.58 -2.37
C GLY A 93 -6.02 -19.52 -1.25
N VAL A 94 -7.29 -19.91 -1.28
CA VAL A 94 -7.92 -20.83 -0.31
C VAL A 94 -8.89 -21.76 -1.02
N ASN A 95 -8.96 -23.02 -0.59
CA ASN A 95 -9.83 -24.03 -1.17
C ASN A 95 -11.04 -24.37 -0.29
N GLU A 96 -11.98 -25.16 -0.84
CA GLU A 96 -13.22 -25.54 -0.16
C GLU A 96 -13.02 -26.42 1.10
N LYS A 97 -11.79 -26.91 1.34
CA LYS A 97 -11.38 -27.60 2.58
C LYS A 97 -10.80 -26.66 3.64
N GLY A 98 -10.66 -25.38 3.32
CA GLY A 98 -10.09 -24.36 4.20
C GLY A 98 -8.57 -24.38 4.22
N PHE A 99 -7.93 -25.17 3.35
CA PHE A 99 -6.48 -25.09 3.14
C PHE A 99 -6.17 -23.85 2.31
N ALA A 100 -5.27 -23.03 2.82
CA ALA A 100 -4.84 -21.80 2.17
C ALA A 100 -3.33 -21.76 2.06
N ILE A 101 -2.85 -21.11 1.01
CA ILE A 101 -1.42 -20.96 0.73
C ILE A 101 -1.13 -19.62 0.07
N LEU A 102 0.02 -19.06 0.41
CA LEU A 102 0.66 -17.95 -0.28
C LEU A 102 2.18 -18.07 -0.16
N ASN A 103 2.93 -17.32 -0.96
CA ASN A 103 4.39 -17.44 -0.97
C ASN A 103 5.15 -16.11 -1.06
N SER A 104 6.43 -16.14 -0.72
CA SER A 104 7.44 -15.19 -1.17
C SER A 104 8.63 -15.94 -1.76
N ASN A 105 9.20 -15.44 -2.84
CA ASN A 105 10.41 -16.05 -3.42
C ASN A 105 11.58 -15.87 -2.47
N SER A 106 12.43 -16.88 -2.32
CA SER A 106 13.61 -16.82 -1.45
C SER A 106 14.86 -16.94 -2.29
N SER A 107 15.56 -15.82 -2.52
CA SER A 107 16.70 -15.83 -3.43
C SER A 107 17.91 -16.57 -2.86
N ASP A 108 17.97 -16.78 -1.56
CA ASP A 108 19.03 -17.45 -0.80
C ASP A 108 18.86 -18.97 -0.62
N LEU A 109 17.73 -19.54 -1.08
CA LEU A 109 17.54 -20.99 -1.17
C LEU A 109 17.98 -21.53 -2.54
N GLU A 110 18.42 -22.78 -2.59
CA GLU A 110 18.80 -23.44 -3.83
C GLU A 110 17.55 -23.97 -4.57
N SER A 111 17.29 -23.46 -5.77
CA SER A 111 16.25 -24.01 -6.66
C SER A 111 16.70 -25.32 -7.29
N GLY A 112 15.76 -26.26 -7.48
CA GLY A 112 15.99 -27.46 -8.28
C GLY A 112 15.85 -27.20 -9.78
N SER A 113 16.25 -28.19 -10.59
CA SER A 113 16.17 -28.11 -12.06
C SER A 113 14.92 -28.77 -12.66
N SER A 114 14.12 -29.46 -11.84
CA SER A 114 12.93 -30.22 -12.25
C SER A 114 11.72 -29.92 -11.37
N GLY A 115 10.53 -30.34 -11.80
CA GLY A 115 9.29 -30.17 -11.02
C GLY A 115 8.64 -28.79 -11.14
N PRO A 116 7.62 -28.50 -10.32
CA PRO A 116 6.82 -27.29 -10.47
C PRO A 116 7.54 -26.03 -9.96
N GLY A 117 7.41 -24.94 -10.71
CA GLY A 117 7.71 -23.57 -10.23
C GLY A 117 6.59 -23.01 -9.34
N ASN A 118 6.85 -21.86 -8.70
CA ASN A 118 6.00 -21.27 -7.65
C ASN A 118 4.49 -21.26 -7.94
N GLY A 119 4.07 -20.57 -9.02
CA GLY A 119 2.64 -20.43 -9.35
C GLY A 119 1.96 -21.75 -9.74
N THR A 120 2.71 -22.67 -10.35
CA THR A 120 2.22 -24.00 -10.70
C THR A 120 2.07 -24.87 -9.45
N LEU A 121 3.04 -24.82 -8.54
CA LEU A 121 3.01 -25.52 -7.26
C LEU A 121 1.79 -25.08 -6.45
N MET A 122 1.60 -23.76 -6.26
CA MET A 122 0.45 -23.22 -5.51
C MET A 122 -0.89 -23.69 -6.10
N LYS A 123 -1.05 -23.64 -7.42
CA LYS A 123 -2.26 -24.16 -8.08
C LYS A 123 -2.48 -25.65 -7.81
N ILE A 124 -1.43 -26.47 -7.96
CA ILE A 124 -1.53 -27.92 -7.75
C ILE A 124 -1.92 -28.22 -6.30
N VAL A 125 -1.30 -27.57 -5.32
CA VAL A 125 -1.56 -27.87 -3.90
C VAL A 125 -2.93 -27.34 -3.46
N LEU A 126 -3.36 -26.15 -3.92
CA LEU A 126 -4.73 -25.68 -3.70
C LEU A 126 -5.77 -26.65 -4.23
N GLY A 127 -5.51 -27.26 -5.40
CA GLY A 127 -6.42 -28.22 -6.03
C GLY A 127 -6.41 -29.61 -5.41
N ASN A 128 -5.41 -29.99 -4.58
CA ASN A 128 -5.21 -31.39 -4.16
C ASN A 128 -4.99 -31.60 -2.65
N CYS A 129 -4.54 -30.58 -1.91
CA CYS A 129 -4.27 -30.65 -0.47
C CYS A 129 -5.47 -30.10 0.32
N GLY A 130 -5.95 -30.83 1.32
CA GLY A 130 -7.01 -30.36 2.22
C GLY A 130 -6.47 -29.84 3.55
N THR A 131 -5.22 -30.15 3.88
CA THR A 131 -4.57 -29.83 5.16
C THR A 131 -3.08 -29.49 4.97
N VAL A 132 -2.48 -28.87 5.99
CA VAL A 132 -1.04 -28.65 6.10
C VAL A 132 -0.27 -29.98 6.12
N LEU A 133 -0.87 -31.05 6.64
CA LEU A 133 -0.30 -32.40 6.56
C LEU A 133 -0.25 -32.91 5.12
N ASP A 134 -1.31 -32.72 4.33
CA ASP A 134 -1.30 -33.08 2.89
C ASP A 134 -0.21 -32.31 2.14
N PHE A 135 -0.03 -31.02 2.46
CA PHE A 135 1.04 -30.22 1.87
C PHE A 135 2.44 -30.72 2.27
N THR A 136 2.62 -31.13 3.53
CA THR A 136 3.88 -31.73 4.00
C THR A 136 4.18 -33.01 3.21
N ASN A 137 3.20 -33.90 3.05
CA ASN A 137 3.34 -35.12 2.25
C ASN A 137 3.65 -34.82 0.77
N PHE A 138 3.07 -33.76 0.21
CA PHE A 138 3.40 -33.29 -1.14
C PHE A 138 4.87 -32.84 -1.23
N LEU A 139 5.36 -32.07 -0.26
CA LEU A 139 6.77 -31.66 -0.22
C LEU A 139 7.71 -32.85 -0.07
N ASP A 140 7.39 -33.82 0.80
CA ASP A 140 8.16 -35.06 0.94
C ASP A 140 8.25 -35.82 -0.39
N SER A 141 7.13 -35.94 -1.11
CA SER A 141 7.11 -36.62 -2.41
C SER A 141 7.97 -35.91 -3.46
N THR A 142 8.01 -34.58 -3.39
CA THR A 142 8.77 -33.75 -4.33
C THR A 142 10.24 -33.58 -3.95
N ASN A 143 10.67 -33.98 -2.74
CA ASN A 143 12.09 -34.10 -2.40
C ASN A 143 12.80 -35.16 -3.28
N VAL A 144 12.04 -36.11 -3.85
CA VAL A 144 12.56 -37.10 -4.79
C VAL A 144 12.58 -36.57 -6.23
N THR A 145 11.51 -35.91 -6.67
CA THR A 145 11.38 -35.45 -8.07
C THR A 145 12.00 -34.09 -8.34
N GLY A 146 12.25 -33.30 -7.30
CA GLY A 146 12.67 -31.91 -7.37
C GLY A 146 11.52 -30.91 -7.51
N ARG A 147 11.84 -29.65 -7.21
CA ARG A 147 11.02 -28.45 -7.43
C ARG A 147 11.90 -27.36 -8.05
N GLN A 148 11.40 -26.65 -9.05
CA GLN A 148 12.04 -25.44 -9.58
C GLN A 148 11.91 -24.25 -8.61
N THR A 149 11.18 -24.46 -7.52
CA THR A 149 10.85 -23.45 -6.53
C THR A 149 11.97 -23.28 -5.50
N ALA A 150 12.30 -22.02 -5.22
CA ALA A 150 13.01 -21.56 -4.02
C ALA A 150 12.15 -20.46 -3.37
N ALA A 151 11.38 -20.80 -2.34
CA ALA A 151 10.38 -19.90 -1.77
C ALA A 151 9.99 -20.26 -0.35
N ASN A 152 9.50 -19.25 0.36
CA ASN A 152 8.78 -19.40 1.62
C ASN A 152 7.28 -19.55 1.32
N PHE A 153 6.62 -20.59 1.83
CA PHE A 153 5.19 -20.80 1.71
C PHE A 153 4.52 -20.70 3.08
N ALA A 154 3.65 -19.71 3.28
CA ALA A 154 2.76 -19.68 4.44
C ALA A 154 1.50 -20.48 4.14
N VAL A 155 1.12 -21.36 5.06
CA VAL A 155 -0.07 -22.22 4.94
C VAL A 155 -0.85 -22.26 6.23
N ILE A 156 -2.17 -22.35 6.09
CA ILE A 156 -3.12 -22.62 7.18
C ILE A 156 -4.16 -23.64 6.71
N ASP A 157 -4.86 -24.28 7.65
CA ASP A 157 -6.01 -25.11 7.34
C ASP A 157 -7.13 -25.06 8.40
N SER A 158 -8.23 -25.76 8.13
CA SER A 158 -9.40 -25.86 9.00
C SER A 158 -9.19 -26.68 10.28
N THR A 159 -8.02 -27.30 10.47
CA THR A 159 -7.65 -27.97 11.73
C THR A 159 -7.01 -27.02 12.74
N GLY A 160 -6.75 -25.76 12.33
CA GLY A 160 -6.01 -24.78 13.13
C GLY A 160 -4.50 -24.85 12.94
N ALA A 161 -4.01 -25.69 12.01
CA ALA A 161 -2.60 -25.70 11.64
C ALA A 161 -2.22 -24.39 10.95
N ALA A 162 -1.03 -23.89 11.25
CA ALA A 162 -0.52 -22.62 10.75
C ALA A 162 1.01 -22.71 10.72
N ALA A 163 1.63 -22.58 9.55
CA ALA A 163 3.07 -22.74 9.41
C ALA A 163 3.65 -21.98 8.21
N ILE A 164 4.95 -21.69 8.26
CA ILE A 164 5.76 -21.32 7.09
C ILE A 164 6.68 -22.50 6.74
N PHE A 165 6.75 -22.82 5.45
CA PHE A 165 7.70 -23.78 4.89
C PHE A 165 8.72 -23.01 4.05
N GLU A 166 9.99 -23.06 4.44
CA GLU A 166 11.10 -22.64 3.59
C GLU A 166 11.41 -23.81 2.65
N THR A 167 11.13 -23.66 1.36
CA THR A 167 11.16 -24.76 0.39
C THR A 167 12.23 -24.51 -0.65
N ALA A 168 13.25 -25.36 -0.64
CA ALA A 168 14.29 -25.44 -1.66
C ALA A 168 13.94 -26.53 -2.71
N GLY A 169 14.87 -26.77 -3.63
CA GLY A 169 14.66 -27.71 -4.75
C GLY A 169 14.34 -29.14 -4.33
N TYR A 170 15.02 -29.65 -3.30
CA TYR A 170 14.89 -31.05 -2.85
C TYR A 170 14.72 -31.20 -1.34
N GLU A 171 14.67 -30.07 -0.61
CA GLU A 171 14.54 -30.04 0.85
C GLU A 171 13.55 -28.94 1.25
N TYR A 172 13.08 -29.00 2.50
CA TYR A 172 12.28 -27.95 3.10
C TYR A 172 12.46 -27.91 4.62
N TRP A 173 12.13 -26.76 5.23
CA TRP A 173 12.12 -26.56 6.68
C TRP A 173 10.77 -25.98 7.11
N LYS A 174 10.13 -26.65 8.08
CA LYS A 174 8.83 -26.22 8.62
C LYS A 174 9.02 -25.38 9.88
N PHE A 175 8.36 -24.22 9.90
CA PHE A 175 8.23 -23.33 11.06
C PHE A 175 6.77 -23.30 11.49
N ASP A 176 6.44 -24.10 12.51
CA ASP A 176 5.07 -24.21 13.01
C ASP A 176 4.73 -23.03 13.94
N ALA A 177 3.71 -22.26 13.56
CA ALA A 177 3.27 -21.10 14.34
C ALA A 177 2.57 -21.50 15.66
N ASN A 178 2.18 -22.78 15.82
CA ASN A 178 1.63 -23.29 17.07
C ASN A 178 2.70 -23.78 18.04
N ASP A 179 3.95 -23.98 17.60
CA ASP A 179 5.05 -24.43 18.45
C ASP A 179 5.68 -23.23 19.16
N SER A 180 5.54 -23.15 20.49
CA SER A 180 6.05 -22.03 21.29
C SER A 180 7.57 -21.95 21.36
N THR A 181 8.29 -23.00 20.96
CA THR A 181 9.76 -22.98 20.85
C THR A 181 10.23 -22.33 19.55
N ILE A 182 9.39 -22.37 18.51
CA ILE A 182 9.65 -21.78 17.19
C ILE A 182 9.03 -20.38 17.08
N ALA A 183 7.78 -20.25 17.51
CA ALA A 183 6.95 -19.06 17.42
C ALA A 183 6.38 -18.73 18.82
N PRO A 184 7.18 -18.11 19.71
CA PRO A 184 6.75 -17.84 21.10
C PRO A 184 5.51 -16.95 21.19
N ASN A 185 5.34 -16.02 20.24
CA ASN A 185 4.17 -15.15 20.14
C ASN A 185 3.08 -15.71 19.21
N GLY A 186 3.24 -16.95 18.72
CA GLY A 186 2.25 -17.64 17.88
C GLY A 186 2.18 -17.19 16.41
N TYR A 187 3.18 -16.45 15.92
CA TYR A 187 3.31 -16.05 14.51
C TYR A 187 4.74 -16.20 13.95
N VAL A 188 4.86 -16.36 12.64
CA VAL A 188 6.13 -16.47 11.89
C VAL A 188 6.08 -15.54 10.69
N LEU A 189 7.20 -14.86 10.41
CA LEU A 189 7.30 -13.82 9.37
C LEU A 189 8.40 -14.15 8.37
N ARG A 190 8.21 -13.81 7.10
CA ARG A 190 9.25 -13.87 6.06
C ARG A 190 9.10 -12.74 5.04
N THR A 191 10.20 -12.42 4.38
CA THR A 191 10.22 -11.63 3.13
C THR A 191 10.87 -12.48 2.05
N ASN A 192 11.84 -11.96 1.29
CA ASN A 192 12.47 -12.68 0.18
C ASN A 192 13.74 -13.44 0.55
N PHE A 193 13.84 -13.85 1.80
CA PHE A 193 14.96 -14.63 2.31
C PHE A 193 14.44 -15.73 3.24
N ALA A 194 15.27 -16.74 3.45
CA ALA A 194 15.04 -17.88 4.31
C ALA A 194 16.04 -17.89 5.45
N PHE A 195 15.63 -18.37 6.62
CA PHE A 195 16.53 -18.52 7.75
C PHE A 195 17.51 -19.69 7.55
N ASN A 196 17.14 -20.67 6.73
CA ASN A 196 18.00 -21.76 6.29
C ASN A 196 18.68 -21.48 4.93
N GLY A 197 18.58 -20.26 4.40
CA GLY A 197 19.28 -19.85 3.18
C GLY A 197 20.80 -19.75 3.39
N ALA A 198 21.56 -19.85 2.29
CA ALA A 198 23.00 -19.62 2.36
C ALA A 198 23.28 -18.15 2.71
N ALA A 199 24.26 -17.90 3.59
CA ALA A 199 24.74 -16.54 3.87
C ALA A 199 25.29 -15.93 2.58
N ARG A 200 24.52 -15.05 1.94
CA ARG A 200 24.99 -14.32 0.77
C ARG A 200 25.88 -13.18 1.24
N ASP A 201 27.17 -13.28 0.92
CA ASP A 201 28.14 -12.20 1.05
C ASP A 201 27.64 -10.98 0.28
N GLY A 202 27.00 -10.04 0.97
CA GLY A 202 26.85 -8.65 0.55
C GLY A 202 26.03 -8.38 -0.72
N LEU A 203 25.00 -7.54 -0.55
CA LEU A 203 24.57 -6.55 -1.53
C LEU A 203 23.85 -7.08 -2.78
N HIS A 204 22.50 -7.03 -2.75
CA HIS A 204 21.71 -6.12 -3.61
C HIS A 204 20.20 -6.37 -3.46
N ASP A 205 19.79 -7.58 -3.10
CA ASP A 205 18.38 -7.97 -2.85
C ASP A 205 18.04 -8.03 -1.35
N GLY A 206 19.08 -8.21 -0.52
CA GLY A 206 18.94 -8.41 0.93
C GLY A 206 18.57 -7.16 1.73
N LEU A 207 19.00 -5.95 1.34
CA LEU A 207 18.77 -4.75 2.15
C LEU A 207 17.27 -4.40 2.22
N TYR A 208 16.60 -4.28 1.07
CA TYR A 208 15.17 -3.94 1.04
C TYR A 208 14.29 -5.05 1.66
N SER A 209 14.67 -6.31 1.42
CA SER A 209 14.02 -7.47 2.02
C SER A 209 14.16 -7.50 3.55
N ILE A 210 15.32 -7.08 4.08
CA ILE A 210 15.58 -6.98 5.53
C ILE A 210 14.82 -5.80 6.15
N GLU A 211 14.79 -4.62 5.51
CA GLU A 211 14.04 -3.49 6.07
C GLU A 211 12.54 -3.79 6.14
N ARG A 212 11.94 -4.35 5.08
CA ARG A 212 10.54 -4.85 5.13
C ARG A 212 10.31 -5.88 6.23
N TYR A 213 11.26 -6.78 6.44
CA TYR A 213 11.17 -7.78 7.50
C TYR A 213 11.19 -7.16 8.90
N ARG A 214 12.11 -6.22 9.15
CA ARG A 214 12.21 -5.50 10.43
C ARG A 214 10.93 -4.70 10.70
N ARG A 215 10.47 -3.94 9.71
CA ARG A 215 9.25 -3.16 9.83
C ARG A 215 8.03 -4.05 10.09
N GLN A 216 7.89 -5.15 9.37
CA GLN A 216 6.82 -6.11 9.59
C GLN A 216 6.88 -6.73 11.00
N ARG A 217 8.08 -7.07 11.48
CA ARG A 217 8.27 -7.60 12.84
C ARG A 217 7.76 -6.62 13.90
N ASP A 218 8.11 -5.35 13.76
CA ASP A 218 7.76 -4.32 14.74
C ASP A 218 6.23 -4.10 14.76
N LEU A 219 5.62 -3.96 13.58
CA LEU A 219 4.16 -3.89 13.44
C LEU A 219 3.44 -5.10 14.06
N MET A 220 3.93 -6.33 13.84
CA MET A 220 3.26 -7.53 14.36
C MET A 220 3.42 -7.63 15.88
N SER A 221 4.57 -7.18 16.40
CA SER A 221 4.79 -7.06 17.84
C SER A 221 3.80 -6.09 18.47
N ASP A 222 3.56 -4.94 17.84
CA ASP A 222 2.62 -3.93 18.32
C ASP A 222 1.17 -4.44 18.27
N PHE A 223 0.76 -5.08 17.16
CA PHE A 223 -0.58 -5.66 17.04
C PHE A 223 -0.81 -6.77 18.08
N TYR A 224 0.18 -7.64 18.27
CA TYR A 224 0.10 -8.70 19.28
C TYR A 224 0.00 -8.12 20.69
N ALA A 225 0.83 -7.13 21.04
CA ALA A 225 0.79 -6.47 22.34
C ALA A 225 -0.52 -5.71 22.59
N GLY A 226 -1.15 -5.20 21.53
CA GLY A 226 -2.44 -4.52 21.58
C GLY A 226 -3.67 -5.43 21.55
N ASP A 227 -3.50 -6.76 21.44
CA ASP A 227 -4.59 -7.72 21.18
C ASP A 227 -5.39 -7.40 19.90
N THR A 228 -4.69 -6.88 18.89
CA THR A 228 -5.25 -6.44 17.60
C THR A 228 -4.63 -7.16 16.40
N LEU A 229 -3.99 -8.32 16.62
CA LEU A 229 -3.53 -9.16 15.51
C LEU A 229 -4.72 -9.84 14.83
N ASN A 230 -5.30 -9.12 13.87
CA ASN A 230 -6.44 -9.53 13.07
C ASN A 230 -6.28 -9.03 11.62
N TYR A 231 -7.18 -9.45 10.72
CA TYR A 231 -7.10 -9.03 9.32
C TYR A 231 -7.27 -7.51 9.14
N HIS A 232 -8.06 -6.84 9.99
CA HIS A 232 -8.29 -5.39 9.92
C HIS A 232 -6.98 -4.63 10.10
N SER A 233 -6.26 -4.90 11.18
CA SER A 233 -4.97 -4.25 11.47
C SER A 233 -3.93 -4.53 10.41
N ILE A 234 -3.85 -5.77 9.91
CA ILE A 234 -2.89 -6.14 8.87
C ILE A 234 -3.21 -5.39 7.57
N ILE A 235 -4.47 -5.37 7.13
CA ILE A 235 -4.90 -4.70 5.90
C ILE A 235 -4.74 -3.18 6.01
N ARG A 236 -5.18 -2.60 7.13
CA ARG A 236 -5.21 -1.15 7.32
C ARG A 236 -3.81 -0.57 7.53
N TYR A 237 -2.98 -1.23 8.33
CA TYR A 237 -1.73 -0.65 8.80
C TYR A 237 -0.50 -1.31 8.17
N GLN A 238 -0.40 -2.64 8.12
CA GLN A 238 0.79 -3.28 7.55
C GLN A 238 0.84 -3.14 6.03
N MET A 239 -0.26 -3.47 5.36
CA MET A 239 -0.29 -3.54 3.89
C MET A 239 -0.20 -2.18 3.20
N ARG A 240 -0.35 -1.09 3.98
CA ARG A 240 -0.26 0.31 3.55
C ARG A 240 0.86 1.05 4.28
N ASP A 241 1.76 0.32 4.93
CA ASP A 241 2.86 0.90 5.71
C ASP A 241 3.94 1.50 4.81
N PHE A 242 4.36 2.71 5.16
CA PHE A 242 5.54 3.36 4.61
C PHE A 242 6.60 3.55 5.69
N SER A 243 7.84 3.24 5.35
CA SER A 243 8.98 3.33 6.26
C SER A 243 10.22 3.93 5.59
N ASP A 244 11.14 4.41 6.42
CA ASP A 244 12.43 4.92 5.99
C ASP A 244 13.47 3.81 5.80
N PHE A 245 14.70 4.20 5.44
CA PHE A 245 15.82 3.29 5.24
C PHE A 245 16.33 2.59 6.51
N ASN A 246 15.79 2.94 7.68
CA ASN A 246 16.07 2.33 8.97
C ASN A 246 14.90 1.49 9.48
N SER A 247 13.87 1.25 8.66
CA SER A 247 12.61 0.60 9.04
C SER A 247 11.73 1.40 10.01
N GLU A 248 11.96 2.71 10.14
CA GLU A 248 11.13 3.57 10.99
C GLU A 248 9.86 4.04 10.23
N PRO A 249 8.70 4.15 10.91
CA PRO A 249 7.46 4.59 10.27
C PRO A 249 7.58 6.01 9.72
N VAL A 250 7.08 6.22 8.50
CA VAL A 250 6.93 7.54 7.90
C VAL A 250 5.47 7.97 7.98
N PRO A 251 5.15 9.16 8.53
CA PRO A 251 3.77 9.61 8.65
C PRO A 251 3.13 9.93 7.29
N VAL A 252 1.80 9.88 7.25
CA VAL A 252 0.98 10.31 6.10
C VAL A 252 -0.02 11.36 6.60
N PRO A 253 0.09 12.65 6.19
CA PRO A 253 1.10 13.17 5.26
C PRO A 253 2.52 13.16 5.84
N PHE A 254 3.50 13.10 4.95
CA PHE A 254 4.91 13.26 5.25
C PHE A 254 5.28 14.76 5.17
N PRO A 255 5.59 15.43 6.29
CA PRO A 255 5.72 16.89 6.32
C PRO A 255 7.11 17.39 5.93
N ASP A 256 7.90 16.61 5.19
CA ASP A 256 9.28 16.96 4.83
C ASP A 256 9.64 16.42 3.43
N ARG A 257 10.94 16.42 3.12
CA ARG A 257 11.55 15.83 1.93
C ARG A 257 12.85 15.11 2.31
N TRP A 258 13.16 14.06 1.56
CA TRP A 258 14.34 13.23 1.80
C TRP A 258 15.66 13.95 1.51
N LEU A 259 15.68 14.80 0.48
CA LEU A 259 16.84 15.59 0.07
C LEU A 259 16.36 16.96 -0.43
N SER A 260 17.23 17.96 -0.41
CA SER A 260 16.88 19.35 -0.75
C SER A 260 16.34 19.53 -2.18
N TYR A 261 16.72 18.64 -3.10
CA TYR A 261 16.28 18.63 -4.51
C TYR A 261 15.13 17.64 -4.78
N ARG A 262 14.63 16.94 -3.75
CA ARG A 262 13.47 16.05 -3.85
C ARG A 262 12.19 16.80 -3.50
N PRO A 263 11.04 16.38 -4.08
CA PRO A 263 9.78 17.06 -3.81
C PRO A 263 9.38 16.91 -2.33
N PHE A 264 8.80 17.97 -1.78
CA PHE A 264 8.23 17.99 -0.43
C PHE A 264 6.94 17.19 -0.40
N GLY A 265 6.65 16.49 0.69
CA GLY A 265 5.43 15.69 0.80
C GLY A 265 5.53 14.29 0.19
N TYR A 266 6.62 13.98 -0.50
CA TYR A 266 6.79 12.68 -1.15
C TYR A 266 7.57 11.70 -0.29
N ILE A 267 7.04 10.50 -0.15
CA ILE A 267 7.66 9.40 0.57
C ILE A 267 8.41 8.52 -0.44
N TYR A 268 9.68 8.22 -0.19
CA TYR A 268 10.39 7.18 -0.94
C TYR A 268 9.92 5.80 -0.47
N ALA A 269 9.07 5.14 -1.25
CA ALA A 269 8.47 3.86 -0.86
C ALA A 269 9.30 2.64 -1.27
N GLY A 270 10.47 2.78 -1.91
CA GLY A 270 11.23 1.65 -2.46
C GLY A 270 11.61 0.57 -1.42
N VAL A 271 11.80 0.97 -0.17
CA VAL A 271 12.14 0.10 0.97
C VAL A 271 10.93 -0.32 1.81
N SER A 272 9.79 0.31 1.59
CA SER A 272 8.56 0.11 2.36
C SER A 272 7.90 -1.24 2.06
N ILE A 273 7.03 -1.70 2.96
CA ILE A 273 6.17 -2.86 2.73
C ILE A 273 5.17 -2.56 1.60
N CYS A 274 4.53 -1.40 1.65
CA CYS A 274 3.69 -0.86 0.58
C CYS A 274 4.54 0.02 -0.34
N ARG A 275 4.64 -0.33 -1.62
CA ARG A 275 5.56 0.33 -2.55
C ARG A 275 5.07 0.32 -3.99
N SER A 276 5.84 0.96 -4.86
CA SER A 276 5.43 1.19 -6.25
C SER A 276 5.20 -0.10 -7.06
N SER A 277 5.86 -1.21 -6.69
CA SER A 277 5.70 -2.53 -7.29
C SER A 277 4.61 -3.40 -6.64
N THR A 278 3.98 -2.94 -5.55
CA THR A 278 2.91 -3.69 -4.89
C THR A 278 1.67 -3.69 -5.78
N ALA A 279 1.27 -4.87 -6.27
CA ALA A 279 0.22 -5.04 -7.28
C ALA A 279 -1.02 -5.76 -6.75
N SER A 280 -0.92 -6.41 -5.59
CA SER A 280 -2.05 -6.93 -4.84
C SER A 280 -1.62 -7.27 -3.42
N THR A 281 -2.57 -7.28 -2.50
CA THR A 281 -2.33 -7.74 -1.13
C THR A 281 -3.49 -8.63 -0.68
N SER A 282 -3.23 -9.60 0.19
CA SER A 282 -4.33 -10.36 0.79
C SER A 282 -4.03 -10.86 2.18
N VAL A 283 -5.08 -10.91 3.01
CA VAL A 283 -5.12 -11.67 4.25
C VAL A 283 -6.10 -12.82 4.04
N ILE A 284 -5.68 -14.04 4.32
CA ILE A 284 -6.56 -15.19 4.34
C ILE A 284 -6.80 -15.56 5.79
N GLN A 285 -8.05 -15.49 6.22
CA GLN A 285 -8.47 -15.98 7.53
C GLN A 285 -9.11 -17.36 7.37
N GLY A 286 -8.56 -18.32 8.11
CA GLY A 286 -9.13 -19.66 8.21
C GLY A 286 -10.37 -19.69 9.10
N VAL A 287 -10.71 -20.88 9.58
CA VAL A 287 -11.87 -21.09 10.46
C VAL A 287 -11.44 -21.79 11.74
N LEU A 288 -12.30 -21.76 12.76
CA LEU A 288 -12.07 -22.57 13.96
C LEU A 288 -12.25 -24.06 13.63
N PRO A 289 -11.54 -24.98 14.31
CA PRO A 289 -11.77 -26.40 14.15
C PRO A 289 -13.25 -26.76 14.39
N GLY A 290 -13.87 -27.40 13.38
CA GLY A 290 -15.29 -27.78 13.41
C GLY A 290 -16.26 -26.77 12.76
N GLU A 291 -15.81 -25.55 12.45
CA GLU A 291 -16.58 -24.63 11.60
C GLU A 291 -16.56 -25.10 10.14
N SER A 292 -17.55 -24.65 9.35
CA SER A 292 -17.56 -24.92 7.92
C SER A 292 -16.35 -24.26 7.25
N SER A 293 -15.51 -25.06 6.59
CA SER A 293 -14.32 -24.58 5.87
C SER A 293 -14.65 -23.59 4.73
N LEU A 294 -15.89 -23.62 4.23
CA LEU A 294 -16.37 -22.68 3.21
C LEU A 294 -16.46 -21.23 3.72
N LEU A 295 -16.38 -21.01 5.03
CA LEU A 295 -16.32 -19.68 5.64
C LEU A 295 -14.89 -19.16 5.79
N SER A 296 -13.89 -19.88 5.28
CA SER A 296 -12.53 -19.32 5.13
C SER A 296 -12.58 -18.20 4.11
N ILE A 297 -11.99 -17.07 4.44
CA ILE A 297 -12.17 -15.80 3.71
C ILE A 297 -10.83 -15.32 3.16
N LEU A 298 -10.81 -15.04 1.87
CA LEU A 298 -9.71 -14.36 1.17
C LEU A 298 -10.07 -12.87 1.10
N TRP A 299 -9.51 -12.07 2.00
CA TRP A 299 -9.57 -10.62 1.92
C TRP A 299 -8.50 -10.13 0.96
N THR A 300 -8.87 -9.47 -0.13
CA THR A 300 -7.90 -9.01 -1.14
C THR A 300 -8.11 -7.55 -1.50
N ILE A 301 -7.02 -6.79 -1.57
CA ILE A 301 -6.95 -5.56 -2.35
C ILE A 301 -6.34 -5.92 -3.71
N LEU A 302 -7.14 -5.79 -4.78
CA LEU A 302 -6.64 -5.89 -6.15
C LEU A 302 -6.02 -4.56 -6.55
N GLY A 303 -4.78 -4.58 -7.03
CA GLY A 303 -4.01 -3.37 -7.36
C GLY A 303 -3.14 -2.85 -6.21
N GLN A 304 -2.84 -1.55 -6.26
CA GLN A 304 -1.98 -0.88 -5.29
C GLN A 304 -2.72 -0.72 -3.96
N PRO A 305 -2.25 -1.30 -2.82
CA PRO A 305 -2.95 -1.21 -1.53
C PRO A 305 -3.17 0.22 -1.03
N ALA A 306 -2.27 1.17 -1.30
CA ALA A 306 -2.50 2.58 -0.97
C ALA A 306 -3.68 3.21 -1.74
N ALA A 307 -4.09 2.59 -2.86
CA ALA A 307 -5.06 3.06 -3.83
C ALA A 307 -6.30 2.14 -3.95
N GLY A 308 -6.48 1.20 -3.02
CA GLY A 308 -7.50 0.16 -3.15
C GLY A 308 -8.23 -0.14 -1.85
N ILE A 309 -9.32 -0.89 -1.96
CA ILE A 309 -10.20 -1.31 -0.86
C ILE A 309 -10.18 -2.83 -0.78
N ALA A 310 -10.10 -3.39 0.43
CA ALA A 310 -10.16 -4.82 0.63
C ALA A 310 -11.58 -5.36 0.44
N VAL A 311 -11.70 -6.45 -0.33
CA VAL A 311 -12.97 -7.12 -0.62
C VAL A 311 -12.86 -8.60 -0.22
N PRO A 312 -13.91 -9.21 0.35
CA PRO A 312 -13.88 -10.60 0.75
C PRO A 312 -14.31 -11.54 -0.38
N TYR A 313 -13.62 -12.68 -0.49
CA TYR A 313 -13.94 -13.76 -1.42
C TYR A 313 -13.91 -15.12 -0.71
N PHE A 314 -14.84 -16.01 -1.05
CA PHE A 314 -15.00 -17.32 -0.43
C PHE A 314 -14.81 -18.44 -1.46
N PRO A 315 -14.34 -19.63 -1.05
CA PRO A 315 -14.09 -20.76 -1.95
C PRO A 315 -15.39 -21.50 -2.33
N VAL A 316 -16.45 -20.77 -2.71
CA VAL A 316 -17.80 -21.33 -2.94
C VAL A 316 -18.30 -21.16 -4.38
N GLY A 317 -17.79 -20.19 -5.14
CA GLY A 317 -18.26 -19.90 -6.49
C GLY A 317 -17.43 -18.88 -7.25
N ASN A 318 -17.89 -18.53 -8.45
CA ASN A 318 -17.21 -17.57 -9.31
C ASN A 318 -17.13 -16.19 -8.65
N ALA A 319 -15.96 -15.55 -8.78
CA ALA A 319 -15.76 -14.20 -8.31
C ALA A 319 -16.69 -13.20 -9.02
N PRO A 320 -17.09 -12.11 -8.34
CA PRO A 320 -17.85 -11.02 -8.94
C PRO A 320 -17.16 -10.44 -10.17
N SER A 321 -17.92 -9.91 -11.13
CA SER A 321 -17.38 -9.28 -12.35
C SER A 321 -16.45 -8.10 -12.04
N ALA A 322 -16.66 -7.39 -10.92
CA ALA A 322 -15.77 -6.33 -10.43
C ALA A 322 -14.36 -6.83 -10.10
N ALA A 323 -14.20 -8.13 -9.80
CA ALA A 323 -12.94 -8.76 -9.41
C ALA A 323 -12.37 -9.73 -10.46
N ASN A 324 -13.10 -9.96 -11.57
CA ASN A 324 -12.76 -10.90 -12.65
C ASN A 324 -13.54 -10.51 -13.91
N GLY A 325 -12.98 -9.56 -14.68
CA GLY A 325 -13.57 -9.04 -15.91
C GLY A 325 -13.14 -9.82 -17.16
N PRO A 326 -13.56 -9.38 -18.37
CA PRO A 326 -13.23 -10.06 -19.63
C PRO A 326 -11.73 -10.07 -19.96
N ASP A 327 -11.04 -8.95 -19.68
CA ASP A 327 -9.62 -8.76 -19.95
C ASP A 327 -8.82 -8.62 -18.64
N THR A 328 -9.27 -7.71 -17.77
CA THR A 328 -8.71 -7.43 -16.43
C THR A 328 -9.85 -7.23 -15.42
N ALA A 329 -9.52 -7.17 -14.12
CA ALA A 329 -10.50 -6.93 -13.08
C ALA A 329 -10.75 -5.42 -12.89
N PRO A 330 -12.00 -4.92 -12.97
CA PRO A 330 -12.31 -3.49 -12.80
C PRO A 330 -11.79 -2.87 -11.50
N LEU A 331 -11.78 -3.62 -10.40
CA LEU A 331 -11.18 -3.17 -9.13
C LEU A 331 -9.67 -2.96 -9.23
N CYS A 332 -8.97 -3.81 -9.98
CA CYS A 332 -7.54 -3.68 -10.23
C CYS A 332 -7.27 -2.48 -11.15
N ASP A 333 -8.08 -2.30 -12.19
CA ASP A 333 -7.95 -1.22 -13.18
C ASP A 333 -8.05 0.15 -12.50
N ILE A 334 -9.14 0.40 -11.75
CA ILE A 334 -9.35 1.68 -11.07
C ILE A 334 -8.29 1.95 -9.99
N SER A 335 -7.79 0.90 -9.31
CA SER A 335 -6.68 1.02 -8.38
C SER A 335 -5.38 1.41 -9.11
N GLY A 336 -5.15 0.91 -10.33
CA GLY A 336 -4.06 1.29 -11.22
C GLY A 336 -4.13 2.74 -11.69
N ASP A 337 -5.34 3.22 -11.99
CA ASP A 337 -5.59 4.61 -12.37
C ASP A 337 -5.27 5.56 -11.21
N ILE A 338 -5.81 5.30 -10.01
CA ILE A 338 -5.51 6.08 -8.80
C ILE A 338 -4.01 6.00 -8.46
N ARG A 339 -3.40 4.81 -8.56
CA ARG A 339 -1.94 4.64 -8.36
C ARG A 339 -1.15 5.58 -9.26
N SER A 340 -1.57 5.79 -10.50
CA SER A 340 -0.86 6.68 -11.45
C SER A 340 -0.91 8.14 -11.02
N LEU A 341 -1.91 8.55 -10.23
CA LEU A 341 -1.99 9.87 -9.63
C LEU A 341 -1.15 9.99 -8.35
N LEU A 342 -0.91 8.88 -7.64
CA LEU A 342 -0.15 8.83 -6.39
C LEU A 342 1.36 8.72 -6.61
N PHE A 343 1.79 7.95 -7.62
CA PHE A 343 3.19 7.74 -8.00
C PHE A 343 3.54 8.52 -9.28
N ASP A 344 3.27 9.82 -9.26
CA ASP A 344 3.34 10.71 -10.42
C ASP A 344 4.71 11.38 -10.62
N TYR A 345 5.66 11.18 -9.70
CA TYR A 345 6.98 11.78 -9.79
C TYR A 345 7.82 11.14 -10.91
N ALA A 346 7.80 11.78 -12.07
CA ALA A 346 8.36 11.26 -13.33
C ALA A 346 9.85 10.87 -13.27
N GLU A 347 10.65 11.53 -12.43
CA GLU A 347 12.07 11.19 -12.30
C GLU A 347 12.31 9.87 -11.54
N ASN A 348 11.37 9.44 -10.69
CA ASN A 348 11.51 8.23 -9.91
C ASN A 348 10.14 7.71 -9.40
N SER A 349 9.69 6.60 -10.00
CA SER A 349 8.40 5.97 -9.71
C SER A 349 8.28 5.31 -8.34
N HIS A 350 9.32 5.34 -7.50
CA HIS A 350 9.27 4.88 -6.10
C HIS A 350 8.77 5.95 -5.13
N TYR A 351 8.65 7.21 -5.56
CA TYR A 351 8.09 8.25 -4.71
C TYR A 351 6.57 8.28 -4.82
N ILE A 352 5.91 8.32 -3.67
CA ILE A 352 4.46 8.48 -3.54
C ILE A 352 4.14 9.83 -2.91
N ASP A 353 3.17 10.55 -3.47
CA ASP A 353 2.64 11.78 -2.90
C ASP A 353 1.74 11.45 -1.70
N SER A 354 2.23 11.77 -0.50
CA SER A 354 1.51 11.48 0.74
C SER A 354 0.34 12.43 1.01
N TYR A 355 0.37 13.66 0.48
CA TYR A 355 -0.69 14.64 0.69
C TYR A 355 -1.96 14.29 -0.10
N LYS A 356 -1.82 13.58 -1.23
CA LYS A 356 -2.96 12.97 -1.96
C LYS A 356 -3.62 11.83 -1.19
N LEU A 357 -2.84 11.10 -0.37
CA LEU A 357 -3.39 10.05 0.50
C LEU A 357 -4.13 10.67 1.68
N ARG A 358 -3.47 11.59 2.38
CA ARG A 358 -4.04 12.33 3.50
C ARG A 358 -3.32 13.65 3.72
N ASN A 359 -4.03 14.74 3.96
CA ASN A 359 -3.44 16.03 4.35
C ASN A 359 -3.65 16.35 5.84
N GLU A 360 -3.17 17.53 6.26
CA GLU A 360 -3.15 17.98 7.66
C GLU A 360 -4.56 18.10 8.28
N ASP A 361 -5.56 18.42 7.46
CA ASP A 361 -6.97 18.49 7.86
C ASP A 361 -7.67 17.12 7.85
N GLY A 362 -6.95 16.07 7.46
CA GLY A 362 -7.43 14.69 7.43
C GLY A 362 -8.25 14.33 6.20
N PHE A 363 -8.35 15.20 5.18
CA PHE A 363 -8.92 14.87 3.87
C PHE A 363 -7.88 14.15 2.99
N GLY A 364 -8.28 13.73 1.79
CA GLY A 364 -7.46 12.95 0.86
C GLY A 364 -8.15 11.62 0.52
N LEU A 365 -7.50 10.78 -0.27
CA LEU A 365 -8.05 9.48 -0.68
C LEU A 365 -8.47 8.62 0.52
N TRP A 366 -7.62 8.54 1.54
CA TRP A 366 -7.86 7.73 2.73
C TRP A 366 -9.00 8.24 3.60
N ALA A 367 -9.42 9.50 3.48
CA ALA A 367 -10.58 10.02 4.18
C ALA A 367 -11.90 9.38 3.72
N ASN A 368 -11.92 8.85 2.49
CA ASN A 368 -13.12 8.25 1.90
C ASN A 368 -13.02 6.73 1.78
N ILE A 369 -11.87 6.20 1.36
CA ILE A 369 -11.74 4.74 1.14
C ILE A 369 -11.70 3.94 2.45
N PHE A 370 -11.18 4.52 3.54
CA PHE A 370 -11.10 3.83 4.83
C PHE A 370 -12.46 3.63 5.50
N PRO A 371 -13.36 4.65 5.60
CA PRO A 371 -14.72 4.42 6.07
C PRO A 371 -15.53 3.44 5.21
N ALA A 372 -15.30 3.44 3.89
CA ALA A 372 -15.94 2.46 3.00
C ALA A 372 -15.44 1.04 3.27
N GLU A 373 -14.13 0.87 3.45
CA GLU A 373 -13.53 -0.41 3.85
C GLU A 373 -14.03 -0.88 5.24
N ASP A 374 -14.15 0.03 6.21
CA ASP A 374 -14.71 -0.28 7.53
C ASP A 374 -16.19 -0.74 7.42
N SER A 375 -16.96 -0.16 6.49
CA SER A 375 -18.33 -0.59 6.20
C SER A 375 -18.37 -2.00 5.59
N ILE A 376 -17.43 -2.33 4.69
CA ILE A 376 -17.30 -3.67 4.11
C ILE A 376 -16.97 -4.69 5.19
N PHE A 377 -16.01 -4.39 6.08
CA PHE A 377 -15.66 -5.25 7.21
C PHE A 377 -16.88 -5.49 8.11
N THR A 378 -17.58 -4.44 8.50
CA THR A 378 -18.80 -4.53 9.34
C THR A 378 -19.84 -5.46 8.72
N ILE A 379 -20.18 -5.25 7.45
CA ILE A 379 -21.20 -6.06 6.77
C ILE A 379 -20.76 -7.53 6.64
N ALA A 380 -19.49 -7.77 6.33
CA ALA A 380 -18.96 -9.13 6.23
C ALA A 380 -18.98 -9.85 7.59
N GLU A 381 -18.60 -9.16 8.67
CA GLU A 381 -18.58 -9.69 10.03
C GLU A 381 -19.99 -10.03 10.55
N GLU A 382 -20.98 -9.17 10.29
CA GLU A 382 -22.38 -9.43 10.61
C GLU A 382 -22.90 -10.67 9.88
N ASN A 383 -22.59 -10.79 8.58
CA ASN A 383 -22.96 -11.97 7.79
C ASN A 383 -22.27 -13.24 8.26
N LEU A 384 -20.95 -13.19 8.52
CA LEU A 384 -20.18 -14.32 9.03
C LEU A 384 -20.71 -14.80 10.38
N SER A 385 -21.01 -13.87 11.29
CA SER A 385 -21.57 -14.18 12.61
C SER A 385 -22.93 -14.89 12.47
N ARG A 386 -23.80 -14.38 11.60
CA ARG A 386 -25.08 -15.02 11.30
C ARG A 386 -24.89 -16.40 10.66
N TRP A 387 -24.07 -16.54 9.63
CA TRP A 387 -23.82 -17.80 8.92
C TRP A 387 -23.29 -18.90 9.84
N ARG A 388 -22.41 -18.55 10.77
CA ARG A 388 -21.92 -19.47 11.81
C ARG A 388 -23.03 -19.94 12.75
N SER A 389 -24.00 -19.09 13.05
CA SER A 389 -25.08 -19.38 14.00
C SER A 389 -26.31 -20.08 13.40
N THR A 390 -26.73 -19.70 12.19
CA THR A 390 -28.00 -20.16 11.58
C THR A 390 -27.79 -20.96 10.29
N GLY A 391 -26.55 -21.14 9.85
CA GLY A 391 -26.23 -21.66 8.52
C GLY A 391 -26.34 -20.61 7.42
N PHE A 392 -26.00 -21.03 6.20
CA PHE A 392 -25.89 -20.17 5.02
C PHE A 392 -26.26 -20.91 3.75
N SER A 393 -26.50 -20.18 2.66
CA SER A 393 -26.56 -20.73 1.30
C SER A 393 -25.42 -20.18 0.44
N VAL A 394 -24.95 -20.95 -0.54
CA VAL A 394 -23.91 -20.48 -1.48
C VAL A 394 -24.35 -19.23 -2.24
N SER A 395 -25.62 -19.16 -2.66
CA SER A 395 -26.19 -17.98 -3.33
C SER A 395 -26.11 -16.71 -2.48
N GLU A 396 -26.26 -16.86 -1.16
CA GLU A 396 -26.22 -15.75 -0.22
C GLU A 396 -24.79 -15.22 0.00
N ILE A 397 -23.81 -16.12 0.10
CA ILE A 397 -22.39 -15.74 0.12
C ILE A 397 -22.03 -14.98 -1.15
N LEU A 398 -22.35 -15.53 -2.32
CA LEU A 398 -22.04 -14.91 -3.62
C LEU A 398 -22.75 -13.57 -3.84
N ALA A 399 -23.99 -13.43 -3.35
CA ALA A 399 -24.70 -12.15 -3.38
C ALA A 399 -24.00 -11.11 -2.49
N THR A 400 -23.51 -11.52 -1.33
CA THR A 400 -22.75 -10.65 -0.42
C THR A 400 -21.42 -10.22 -1.05
N GLU A 401 -20.63 -11.17 -1.59
CA GLU A 401 -19.40 -10.86 -2.32
C GLU A 401 -19.64 -9.84 -3.45
N THR A 402 -20.67 -10.08 -4.26
CA THR A 402 -21.01 -9.22 -5.40
C THR A 402 -21.37 -7.81 -4.94
N SER A 403 -22.19 -7.69 -3.89
CA SER A 403 -22.58 -6.39 -3.34
C SER A 403 -21.39 -5.60 -2.79
N LEU A 404 -20.51 -6.26 -2.03
CA LEU A 404 -19.34 -5.61 -1.43
C LEU A 404 -18.30 -5.22 -2.49
N ALA A 405 -18.04 -6.08 -3.47
CA ALA A 405 -17.15 -5.78 -4.59
C ALA A 405 -17.65 -4.60 -5.43
N GLN A 406 -18.96 -4.53 -5.69
CA GLN A 406 -19.57 -3.42 -6.43
C GLN A 406 -19.50 -2.12 -5.64
N TYR A 407 -19.72 -2.16 -4.32
CA TYR A 407 -19.61 -0.99 -3.45
C TYR A 407 -18.17 -0.44 -3.41
N ALA A 408 -17.18 -1.33 -3.29
CA ALA A 408 -15.77 -0.96 -3.36
C ALA A 408 -15.43 -0.32 -4.72
N LEU A 409 -15.86 -0.93 -5.83
CA LEU A 409 -15.62 -0.43 -7.17
C LEU A 409 -16.24 0.95 -7.38
N GLN A 410 -17.50 1.15 -6.96
CA GLN A 410 -18.16 2.45 -7.07
C GLN A 410 -17.44 3.52 -6.23
N THR A 411 -17.01 3.17 -5.02
CA THR A 411 -16.27 4.09 -4.15
C THR A 411 -14.96 4.53 -4.81
N LEU A 412 -14.18 3.59 -5.34
CA LEU A 412 -12.91 3.91 -6.00
C LEU A 412 -13.11 4.76 -7.26
N ASN A 413 -14.13 4.48 -8.08
CA ASN A 413 -14.45 5.31 -9.25
C ASN A 413 -14.78 6.76 -8.85
N ASN A 414 -15.63 6.93 -7.81
CA ASN A 414 -15.96 8.26 -7.31
C ASN A 414 -14.73 9.01 -6.79
N GLU A 415 -13.81 8.31 -6.12
CA GLU A 415 -12.58 8.93 -5.62
C GLU A 415 -11.60 9.26 -6.74
N TYR A 416 -11.46 8.40 -7.75
CA TYR A 416 -10.69 8.72 -8.94
C TYR A 416 -11.22 9.97 -9.64
N ASP A 417 -12.54 10.04 -9.87
CA ASP A 417 -13.20 11.21 -10.48
C ASP A 417 -12.93 12.49 -9.66
N ARG A 418 -12.96 12.40 -8.32
CA ARG A 418 -12.61 13.53 -7.45
C ARG A 418 -11.16 13.95 -7.60
N MET A 419 -10.23 13.00 -7.66
CA MET A 419 -8.80 13.30 -7.77
C MET A 419 -8.43 13.95 -9.11
N ILE A 420 -9.04 13.52 -10.23
CA ILE A 420 -8.76 14.10 -11.55
C ILE A 420 -9.49 15.42 -11.82
N THR A 421 -10.59 15.69 -11.10
CA THR A 421 -11.32 16.97 -11.20
C THR A 421 -10.83 18.00 -10.19
N ALA A 422 -10.13 17.57 -9.13
CA ALA A 422 -9.43 18.45 -8.21
C ALA A 422 -8.35 19.26 -8.96
N VAL A 423 -8.20 20.53 -8.59
CA VAL A 423 -7.16 21.38 -9.19
C VAL A 423 -5.89 21.21 -8.36
N GLU A 424 -4.81 20.74 -8.98
CA GLU A 424 -3.51 20.44 -8.35
C GLU A 424 -3.07 21.50 -7.34
N GLU A 425 -2.71 21.01 -6.14
CA GLU A 425 -2.17 21.78 -5.03
C GLU A 425 -0.72 22.20 -5.35
N GLU A 426 -0.48 23.50 -5.56
CA GLU A 426 0.88 24.04 -5.49
C GLU A 426 1.18 24.40 -4.04
N LEU A 427 1.86 23.50 -3.32
CA LEU A 427 2.52 23.84 -2.05
C LEU A 427 3.50 24.99 -2.31
N ILE A 428 3.44 26.06 -1.51
CA ILE A 428 4.46 27.13 -1.57
C ILE A 428 5.78 26.50 -1.14
N PRO A 429 6.79 26.36 -2.02
CA PRO A 429 8.05 25.79 -1.63
C PRO A 429 8.69 26.76 -0.63
N VAL A 430 8.92 26.32 0.61
CA VAL A 430 9.61 27.08 1.67
C VAL A 430 11.06 27.49 1.27
N LEU A 431 11.52 27.09 0.07
CA LEU A 431 12.85 27.35 -0.48
C LEU A 431 12.93 28.42 -1.59
N SER A 432 11.85 29.09 -2.00
CA SER A 432 11.97 30.29 -2.86
C SER A 432 11.64 31.59 -2.10
N PRO A 433 12.38 31.95 -1.01
CA PRO A 433 12.07 33.14 -0.21
C PRO A 433 12.32 34.48 -0.94
N ASN A 434 12.61 34.47 -2.24
CA ASN A 434 12.97 35.65 -3.02
C ASN A 434 11.94 36.01 -4.12
N GLU A 435 10.87 35.24 -4.31
CA GLU A 435 9.89 35.49 -5.37
C GLU A 435 8.47 35.57 -4.81
N PHE A 436 7.59 36.30 -5.51
CA PHE A 436 6.16 36.30 -5.17
C PHE A 436 5.54 34.95 -5.54
N VAL A 437 4.77 34.38 -4.62
CA VAL A 437 4.07 33.10 -4.86
C VAL A 437 2.60 33.27 -4.52
N LEU A 438 1.71 32.76 -5.37
CA LEU A 438 0.30 32.53 -5.07
C LEU A 438 0.09 31.02 -5.08
N ALA A 439 -0.24 30.42 -3.94
CA ALA A 439 -0.53 28.99 -3.82
C ALA A 439 -1.89 28.67 -4.42
N GLN A 440 -2.14 27.39 -4.69
CA GLN A 440 -3.51 26.95 -4.93
C GLN A 440 -4.32 27.00 -3.63
N ASN A 441 -5.63 27.25 -3.73
CA ASN A 441 -6.50 27.25 -2.56
C ASN A 441 -6.73 25.82 -2.05
N TYR A 442 -6.86 25.64 -0.74
CA TYR A 442 -7.11 24.35 -0.13
C TYR A 442 -8.17 24.45 1.01
N PRO A 443 -9.21 23.60 1.02
CA PRO A 443 -9.52 22.56 0.02
C PRO A 443 -10.00 23.13 -1.33
N ASN A 444 -9.83 22.36 -2.41
CA ASN A 444 -10.39 22.66 -3.74
C ASN A 444 -10.75 21.36 -4.49
N PRO A 445 -12.03 21.07 -4.78
CA PRO A 445 -13.21 21.89 -4.45
C PRO A 445 -13.45 22.02 -2.93
N PHE A 446 -14.18 23.05 -2.52
CA PHE A 446 -14.61 23.22 -1.12
C PHE A 446 -16.12 23.45 -1.01
N ASN A 447 -16.69 23.19 0.17
CA ASN A 447 -18.13 23.29 0.44
C ASN A 447 -18.55 24.24 1.57
N ALA A 448 -17.61 24.72 2.39
CA ALA A 448 -17.88 25.71 3.45
C ALA A 448 -16.89 26.88 3.42
N ALA A 449 -15.61 26.57 3.56
CA ALA A 449 -14.52 27.53 3.48
C ALA A 449 -13.29 26.91 2.78
N THR A 450 -12.40 27.76 2.29
CA THR A 450 -11.09 27.39 1.76
C THR A 450 -10.06 28.44 2.17
N THR A 451 -8.78 28.08 2.11
CA THR A 451 -7.67 28.99 2.39
C THR A 451 -6.84 29.22 1.15
N ILE A 452 -6.32 30.42 0.96
CA ILE A 452 -5.41 30.79 -0.13
C ILE A 452 -4.08 31.24 0.50
N GLY A 453 -3.03 30.45 0.30
CA GLY A 453 -1.67 30.81 0.70
C GLY A 453 -1.00 31.72 -0.34
N PHE A 454 -0.16 32.65 0.12
CA PHE A 454 0.76 33.38 -0.76
C PHE A 454 2.01 33.84 -0.01
N TYR A 455 3.10 34.08 -0.73
CA TYR A 455 4.36 34.57 -0.17
C TYR A 455 4.76 35.91 -0.80
N LEU A 456 5.23 36.83 0.05
CA LEU A 456 5.72 38.15 -0.33
C LEU A 456 7.22 38.27 -0.04
N PRO A 457 8.10 38.47 -1.04
CA PRO A 457 9.52 38.67 -0.81
C PRO A 457 9.86 40.03 -0.21
N ALA A 458 8.93 41.00 -0.28
CA ALA A 458 9.07 42.33 0.30
C ALA A 458 7.70 42.89 0.70
N SER A 459 7.67 43.78 1.69
CA SER A 459 6.44 44.43 2.15
C SER A 459 5.78 45.20 0.98
N SER A 460 4.51 44.89 0.74
CA SER A 460 3.79 45.26 -0.48
C SER A 460 2.33 45.61 -0.16
N PHE A 461 1.70 46.40 -1.04
CA PHE A 461 0.25 46.58 -1.00
C PHE A 461 -0.42 45.50 -1.83
N ILE A 462 -1.24 44.69 -1.17
CA ILE A 462 -1.85 43.49 -1.73
C ILE A 462 -3.34 43.71 -1.97
N THR A 463 -3.82 43.25 -3.12
CA THR A 463 -5.24 43.00 -3.35
C THR A 463 -5.45 41.53 -3.72
N LEU A 464 -6.35 40.87 -2.99
CA LEU A 464 -6.87 39.55 -3.35
C LEU A 464 -8.32 39.72 -3.73
N LYS A 465 -8.67 39.36 -4.97
CA LYS A 465 -10.03 39.52 -5.52
C LYS A 465 -10.54 38.20 -6.08
N ILE A 466 -11.84 37.96 -5.97
CA ILE A 466 -12.54 36.78 -6.52
C ILE A 466 -13.46 37.22 -7.65
N TYR A 467 -13.47 36.45 -8.73
CA TYR A 467 -14.24 36.68 -9.95
C TYR A 467 -15.05 35.44 -10.32
N ASN A 468 -16.24 35.65 -10.89
CA ASN A 468 -17.03 34.59 -11.51
C ASN A 468 -16.58 34.30 -12.96
N LEU A 469 -17.24 33.35 -13.63
CA LEU A 469 -16.96 32.99 -15.04
C LEU A 469 -17.17 34.13 -16.05
N LEU A 470 -17.98 35.14 -15.72
CA LEU A 470 -18.20 36.32 -16.56
C LEU A 470 -17.14 37.42 -16.33
N GLY A 471 -16.22 37.22 -15.39
CA GLY A 471 -15.20 38.20 -15.00
C GLY A 471 -15.70 39.28 -14.05
N GLU A 472 -16.89 39.13 -13.47
CA GLU A 472 -17.42 40.06 -12.47
C GLU A 472 -16.77 39.80 -11.11
N GLU A 473 -16.35 40.87 -10.42
CA GLU A 473 -15.82 40.79 -9.07
C GLU A 473 -16.95 40.44 -8.09
N VAL A 474 -16.78 39.34 -7.35
CA VAL A 474 -17.77 38.86 -6.38
C VAL A 474 -17.31 39.01 -4.93
N ALA A 475 -16.01 39.18 -4.68
CA ALA A 475 -15.46 39.47 -3.36
C ALA A 475 -14.04 40.08 -3.44
N THR A 476 -13.67 40.87 -2.42
CA THR A 476 -12.29 41.33 -2.19
C THR A 476 -11.86 40.99 -0.76
N PRO A 477 -11.37 39.76 -0.51
CA PRO A 477 -10.95 39.32 0.83
C PRO A 477 -9.80 40.14 1.44
N ILE A 478 -8.87 40.63 0.63
CA ILE A 478 -7.71 41.40 1.11
C ILE A 478 -7.54 42.65 0.24
N SER A 479 -7.33 43.79 0.89
CA SER A 479 -6.90 45.04 0.25
C SER A 479 -6.15 45.88 1.28
N GLY A 480 -4.82 45.88 1.24
CA GLY A 480 -4.02 46.57 2.26
C GLY A 480 -2.51 46.34 2.16
N ALA A 481 -1.76 47.06 3.00
CA ALA A 481 -0.32 46.85 3.16
C ALA A 481 -0.06 45.59 3.99
N MET A 482 0.86 44.74 3.53
CA MET A 482 1.27 43.51 4.22
C MET A 482 2.80 43.41 4.23
N GLU A 483 3.35 42.86 5.31
CA GLU A 483 4.80 42.66 5.46
C GLU A 483 5.31 41.50 4.60
N ALA A 484 6.62 41.46 4.36
CA ALA A 484 7.27 40.30 3.74
C ALA A 484 7.02 39.01 4.55
N GLY A 485 6.89 37.87 3.87
CA GLY A 485 6.66 36.57 4.49
C GLY A 485 5.47 35.81 3.89
N SER A 486 5.14 34.67 4.52
CA SER A 486 4.00 33.82 4.15
C SER A 486 2.71 34.35 4.78
N HIS A 487 1.64 34.34 4.00
CA HIS A 487 0.31 34.80 4.40
C HIS A 487 -0.76 33.81 3.95
N VAL A 488 -1.88 33.81 4.66
CA VAL A 488 -3.04 32.96 4.37
C VAL A 488 -4.31 33.81 4.41
N ALA A 489 -5.16 33.67 3.39
CA ALA A 489 -6.47 34.29 3.33
C ALA A 489 -7.57 33.21 3.43
N GLU A 490 -8.51 33.35 4.36
CA GLU A 490 -9.67 32.47 4.44
C GLU A 490 -10.81 33.00 3.57
N ILE A 491 -11.47 32.09 2.84
CA ILE A 491 -12.56 32.37 1.91
C ILE A 491 -13.77 31.56 2.32
N SER A 492 -14.87 32.23 2.67
CA SER A 492 -16.15 31.58 2.93
C SER A 492 -16.97 31.43 1.64
N GLY A 493 -17.52 30.24 1.43
CA GLY A 493 -18.43 29.94 0.32
C GLY A 493 -19.88 30.38 0.56
N MET A 494 -20.21 30.88 1.76
CA MET A 494 -21.60 31.14 2.19
C MET A 494 -22.38 32.05 1.22
N ASN A 495 -21.69 33.00 0.57
CA ASN A 495 -22.27 33.95 -0.38
C ASN A 495 -21.99 33.64 -1.86
N LEU A 496 -21.38 32.49 -2.15
CA LEU A 496 -21.11 32.04 -3.51
C LEU A 496 -22.21 31.07 -3.98
N ALA A 497 -22.48 31.03 -5.28
CA ALA A 497 -23.24 29.94 -5.89
C ALA A 497 -22.30 28.77 -6.23
N THR A 498 -22.78 27.53 -6.27
CA THR A 498 -21.99 26.39 -6.77
C THR A 498 -21.46 26.70 -8.17
N GLY A 499 -20.15 26.54 -8.38
CA GLY A 499 -19.53 26.88 -9.66
C GLY A 499 -18.02 27.08 -9.61
N ILE A 500 -17.49 27.51 -10.74
CA ILE A 500 -16.06 27.80 -10.93
C ILE A 500 -15.84 29.31 -10.74
N TYR A 501 -14.78 29.65 -10.01
CA TYR A 501 -14.35 31.00 -9.75
C TYR A 501 -12.85 31.16 -10.02
N PHE A 502 -12.43 32.40 -10.16
CA PHE A 502 -11.03 32.77 -10.25
C PHE A 502 -10.67 33.73 -9.13
N TYR A 503 -9.51 33.58 -8.53
CA TYR A 503 -8.96 34.57 -7.61
C TYR A 503 -7.66 35.14 -8.16
N ARG A 504 -7.45 36.43 -7.94
CA ARG A 504 -6.28 37.17 -8.39
C ARG A 504 -5.61 37.85 -7.22
N LEU A 505 -4.32 37.61 -7.07
CA LEU A 505 -3.44 38.37 -6.19
C LEU A 505 -2.70 39.40 -7.02
N GLU A 506 -2.77 40.67 -6.62
CA GLU A 506 -1.91 41.73 -7.12
C GLU A 506 -1.07 42.30 -5.99
N ALA A 507 0.24 42.42 -6.19
CA ALA A 507 1.15 43.07 -5.25
C ALA A 507 1.72 44.34 -5.88
N HIS A 508 1.71 45.43 -5.13
CA HIS A 508 2.22 46.73 -5.53
C HIS A 508 3.22 47.28 -4.53
N THR A 509 4.04 48.23 -4.96
CA THR A 509 4.91 49.00 -4.06
C THR A 509 4.11 49.76 -3.00
N LEU A 510 4.75 50.01 -1.84
CA LEU A 510 4.14 50.75 -0.74
C LEU A 510 4.11 52.27 -0.93
N ASN A 511 4.87 52.79 -1.89
CA ASN A 511 4.93 54.22 -2.18
C ASN A 511 3.63 54.73 -2.83
N SER A 512 3.51 56.05 -2.95
CA SER A 512 2.34 56.72 -3.52
C SER A 512 2.06 56.36 -4.99
N GLU A 513 3.05 55.82 -5.71
CA GLU A 513 2.92 55.49 -7.14
C GLU A 513 2.34 54.09 -7.38
N ARG A 514 2.28 53.21 -6.36
CA ARG A 514 1.65 51.87 -6.41
C ARG A 514 2.03 51.06 -7.66
N VAL A 515 3.31 51.05 -8.02
CA VAL A 515 3.83 50.25 -9.15
C VAL A 515 3.54 48.76 -8.92
N LEU A 516 2.99 48.07 -9.94
CA LEU A 516 2.68 46.64 -9.91
C LEU A 516 3.97 45.81 -9.90
N LEU A 517 4.10 44.94 -8.90
CA LEU A 517 5.23 44.03 -8.69
C LEU A 517 4.90 42.60 -9.12
N PHE A 518 3.67 42.15 -8.87
CA PHE A 518 3.23 40.79 -9.16
C PHE A 518 1.74 40.75 -9.44
N ARG A 519 1.35 39.90 -10.39
CA ARG A 519 -0.04 39.53 -10.64
C ARG A 519 -0.09 38.06 -10.99
N ASN A 520 -0.89 37.29 -10.27
CA ASN A 520 -1.20 35.91 -10.63
C ASN A 520 -2.68 35.63 -10.39
N THR A 521 -3.26 34.75 -11.21
CA THR A 521 -4.66 34.36 -11.15
C THR A 521 -4.74 32.84 -11.15
N LYS A 522 -5.51 32.29 -10.21
CA LYS A 522 -5.78 30.86 -10.10
C LYS A 522 -7.28 30.59 -10.05
N LYS A 523 -7.67 29.34 -10.27
CA LYS A 523 -9.07 28.90 -10.30
C LYS A 523 -9.41 28.07 -9.06
N PHE A 524 -10.62 28.22 -8.54
CA PHE A 524 -11.18 27.32 -7.54
C PHE A 524 -12.60 26.90 -7.89
N GLN A 525 -13.04 25.79 -7.30
CA GLN A 525 -14.40 25.28 -7.43
C GLN A 525 -15.08 25.26 -6.06
N TYR A 526 -16.29 25.83 -6.00
CA TYR A 526 -17.14 25.82 -4.82
C TYR A 526 -18.37 24.94 -5.07
N ILE A 527 -18.71 24.07 -4.11
CA ILE A 527 -19.81 23.11 -4.20
C ILE A 527 -20.65 23.18 -2.92
N LYS A 528 -21.90 23.69 -3.02
CA LYS A 528 -22.88 23.67 -1.92
C LYS A 528 -23.39 22.27 -1.58
#